data_AF-A0A945ACY9-F1
#
_entry.id   AF-A0A945ACY9-F1
#
_cell.length_a   1.000
_cell.length_b   1.000
_cell.length_c   1.000
_cell.angle_alpha   90.00
_cell.angle_beta   90.00
_cell.angle_gamma   90.00
#
_symmetry.space_group_name_H-M   'P 1'
#
loop_
_entity.id
_entity.type
_entity.pdbx_description
1 polymer ?
#
loop_
_entity_poly.entity_id
_entity_poly.type
_entity_poly.pdbx_seq_one_letter_code
_entity_poly.pdbx_strand_id
1 'polypeptide(L)'
;MAQTPRQLALDILCRVEDGAYANHLLDAQRKKLLAKDRDLLQHLVLGTLTWLQKLDHILNVYLPKPVKKQKSALRNLLRLSVYQLHHLDRVPSYAIVNESVSIAHKTQGIHISKLVNAV
;
A
#
# COMPACT_ATOMS: atom_id res chain seq x y z
N MET A 1 -18.75 -3.10 5.15
CA MET A 1 -17.61 -2.88 6.08
C MET A 1 -16.91 -1.61 5.65
N ALA A 2 -16.63 -0.68 6.57
CA ALA A 2 -15.89 0.54 6.22
C ALA A 2 -14.48 0.16 5.74
N GLN A 3 -14.05 0.72 4.60
CA GLN A 3 -12.70 0.50 4.09
C GLN A 3 -11.68 1.18 5.02
N THR A 4 -10.60 0.48 5.36
CA THR A 4 -9.53 1.09 6.18
C THR A 4 -8.76 2.12 5.35
N PRO A 5 -8.09 3.10 5.99
CA PRO A 5 -7.22 4.05 5.27
C PRO A 5 -6.16 3.36 4.40
N ARG A 6 -5.68 2.17 4.78
CA ARG A 6 -4.73 1.38 3.99
C ARG A 6 -5.36 0.72 2.77
N GLN A 7 -6.58 0.20 2.90
CA GLN A 7 -7.33 -0.32 1.76
C GLN A 7 -7.64 0.79 0.73
N LEU A 8 -8.02 1.96 1.22
CA LEU A 8 -8.20 3.15 0.38
C LEU A 8 -6.89 3.59 -0.27
N ALA A 9 -5.78 3.59 0.48
CA ALA A 9 -4.46 3.93 -0.08
C ALA A 9 -4.07 2.97 -1.20
N LEU A 10 -4.28 1.66 -1.00
CA LEU A 10 -4.01 0.66 -2.04
C LEU A 10 -4.86 0.89 -3.30
N ASP A 11 -6.16 1.13 -3.14
CA ASP A 11 -7.05 1.43 -4.27
C ASP A 11 -6.58 2.67 -5.04
N ILE A 12 -6.26 3.75 -4.32
CA ILE A 12 -5.77 4.99 -4.92
C ILE A 12 -4.45 4.73 -5.67
N LEU A 13 -3.49 4.02 -5.08
CA LEU A 13 -2.21 3.72 -5.71
C LEU A 13 -2.37 2.91 -7.00
N CYS A 14 -3.27 1.92 -7.02
CA CYS A 14 -3.60 1.18 -8.24
C CYS A 14 -4.21 2.08 -9.31
N ARG A 15 -5.17 2.93 -8.95
CA ARG A 15 -5.80 3.86 -9.91
C ARG A 15 -4.83 4.91 -10.44
N VAL A 16 -3.89 5.37 -9.60
CA VAL A 16 -2.82 6.30 -10.03
C VAL A 16 -1.91 5.63 -11.05
N GLU A 17 -1.63 4.34 -10.88
CA GLU A 17 -0.87 3.56 -11.85
C GLU A 17 -1.61 3.41 -13.19
N ASP A 18 -2.95 3.39 -13.17
CA ASP A 18 -3.80 3.40 -14.37
C ASP A 18 -3.96 4.82 -14.98
N GLY A 19 -3.25 5.83 -14.46
CA GLY A 19 -3.22 7.20 -15.00
C GLY A 19 -4.12 8.21 -14.27
N ALA A 20 -4.76 7.84 -13.16
CA ALA A 20 -5.53 8.79 -12.36
C ALA A 20 -4.63 9.74 -11.56
N TYR A 21 -5.13 10.95 -11.28
CA TYR A 21 -4.42 11.92 -10.45
C TYR A 21 -4.66 11.66 -8.95
N ALA A 22 -3.58 11.45 -8.20
CA ALA A 22 -3.64 11.17 -6.76
C ALA A 22 -4.40 12.25 -5.98
N ASN A 23 -4.14 13.54 -6.26
CA ASN A 23 -4.78 14.67 -5.58
C ASN A 23 -6.30 14.63 -5.72
N HIS A 24 -6.81 14.36 -6.93
CA HIS A 24 -8.25 14.26 -7.18
C HIS A 24 -8.89 13.11 -6.39
N LEU A 25 -8.22 11.95 -6.33
CA LEU A 25 -8.70 10.79 -5.58
C LEU A 25 -8.68 11.03 -4.06
N LEU A 26 -7.66 11.71 -3.54
CA LEU A 26 -7.56 12.08 -2.13
C LEU A 26 -8.64 13.10 -1.74
N ASP A 27 -8.89 14.10 -2.58
CA ASP A 27 -9.93 15.11 -2.35
C ASP A 27 -11.32 14.47 -2.31
N ALA A 28 -11.59 13.46 -3.15
CA ALA A 28 -12.85 12.72 -3.13
C ALA A 28 -13.12 11.98 -1.81
N GLN A 29 -12.08 11.67 -1.03
CA GLN A 29 -12.20 11.05 0.29
C GLN A 29 -12.21 12.06 1.45
N ARG A 30 -11.89 13.33 1.18
CA ARG A 30 -11.70 14.36 2.21
C ARG A 30 -12.93 14.61 3.09
N LYS A 31 -14.15 14.47 2.55
CA LYS A 31 -15.40 14.66 3.31
C LYS A 31 -15.93 13.38 3.95
N LYS A 32 -15.39 12.21 3.58
CA LYS A 32 -15.90 10.89 3.98
C LYS A 32 -15.16 10.29 5.18
N LEU A 33 -13.99 10.84 5.52
CA LEU A 33 -13.11 10.34 6.56
C LEU A 33 -12.95 11.35 7.70
N LEU A 34 -12.72 10.82 8.91
CA LEU A 34 -12.30 11.59 10.06
C LEU A 34 -10.93 12.22 9.81
N ALA A 35 -10.63 13.34 10.47
CA ALA A 35 -9.38 14.08 10.27
C ALA A 35 -8.13 13.18 10.36
N LYS A 36 -8.03 12.37 11.42
CA LYS A 36 -6.92 11.44 11.64
C LYS A 36 -6.75 10.43 10.49
N ASP A 37 -7.85 9.90 9.97
CA ASP A 37 -7.83 8.91 8.89
C ASP A 37 -7.47 9.54 7.55
N ARG A 38 -7.83 10.82 7.34
CA ARG A 38 -7.41 11.59 6.17
C ARG A 38 -5.91 11.83 6.16
N ASP A 39 -5.36 12.25 7.31
CA ASP A 39 -3.93 12.51 7.45
C ASP A 39 -3.13 11.23 7.23
N LEU A 40 -3.60 10.11 7.78
CA LEU A 40 -3.00 8.80 7.53
C LEU A 40 -3.09 8.42 6.04
N LEU A 41 -4.25 8.57 5.41
CA LEU A 41 -4.43 8.25 3.99
C LEU A 41 -3.49 9.07 3.10
N GLN A 42 -3.38 10.38 3.33
CA GLN A 42 -2.45 11.24 2.58
C GLN A 42 -1.01 10.81 2.77
N HIS A 43 -0.58 10.59 4.02
CA HIS A 43 0.80 10.13 4.29
C HIS A 43 1.10 8.80 3.62
N LEU A 44 0.15 7.86 3.60
CA LEU A 44 0.32 6.57 2.94
C LEU A 44 0.44 6.73 1.42
N VAL A 45 -0.50 7.44 0.78
CA VAL A 45 -0.52 7.58 -0.69
C VAL A 45 0.66 8.42 -1.16
N LEU A 46 0.79 9.65 -0.66
CA LEU A 46 1.81 10.57 -1.12
C LEU A 46 3.20 10.06 -0.76
N GLY A 47 3.39 9.54 0.45
CA GLY A 47 4.66 8.97 0.85
C GLY A 47 5.07 7.77 0.01
N THR A 48 4.14 6.84 -0.27
CA THR A 48 4.45 5.71 -1.16
C THR A 48 4.84 6.19 -2.56
N LEU A 49 4.14 7.19 -3.12
CA LEU A 49 4.46 7.78 -4.42
C LEU A 49 5.82 8.49 -4.44
N THR A 50 6.14 9.27 -3.40
CA THR A 50 7.43 9.98 -3.28
C THR A 50 8.61 9.02 -3.24
N TRP A 51 8.48 7.90 -2.53
CA TRP A 51 9.58 6.96 -2.31
C TRP A 51 9.59 5.78 -3.30
N LEU A 52 8.76 5.77 -4.35
CA LEU A 52 8.57 4.64 -5.26
C LEU A 52 9.85 3.97 -5.72
N GLN A 53 10.83 4.73 -6.19
CA GLN A 53 12.09 4.17 -6.71
C GLN A 53 12.90 3.46 -5.62
N LYS A 54 12.95 4.03 -4.41
CA LYS A 54 13.64 3.44 -3.27
C LYS A 54 12.92 2.19 -2.78
N LEU A 55 11.59 2.25 -2.67
CA LEU A 55 10.77 1.10 -2.28
C LEU A 55 10.91 -0.04 -3.29
N ASP A 56 10.90 0.27 -4.59
CA ASP A 56 11.14 -0.72 -5.65
C ASP A 56 12.52 -1.35 -5.54
N HIS A 57 13.55 -0.55 -5.27
CA HIS A 57 14.91 -1.04 -5.08
C HIS A 57 14.98 -2.02 -3.90
N ILE A 58 14.42 -1.66 -2.75
CA ILE A 58 14.35 -2.52 -1.56
C ILE A 58 13.61 -3.82 -1.89
N LEU A 59 12.42 -3.73 -2.49
CA LEU A 59 11.61 -4.91 -2.83
C LEU A 59 12.28 -5.85 -3.82
N ASN A 60 13.05 -5.33 -4.78
CA ASN A 60 13.75 -6.15 -5.77
C ASN A 60 14.88 -6.99 -5.16
N VAL A 61 15.37 -6.66 -3.96
CA VAL A 61 16.34 -7.50 -3.24
C VAL A 61 15.69 -8.78 -2.70
N TYR A 62 14.44 -8.70 -2.27
CA TYR A 62 13.72 -9.79 -1.61
C TYR A 62 12.78 -10.57 -2.54
N LEU A 63 12.39 -9.97 -3.67
CA LEU A 63 11.45 -10.61 -4.61
C LEU A 63 12.16 -11.50 -5.63
N PRO A 64 11.63 -12.71 -5.91
CA PRO A 64 12.17 -13.59 -6.95
C PRO A 64 11.94 -13.07 -8.37
N LYS A 65 10.96 -12.18 -8.56
CA LYS A 65 10.67 -11.50 -9.82
C LYS A 65 10.62 -9.99 -9.55
N PRO A 66 11.14 -9.15 -10.47
CA PRO A 66 11.12 -7.71 -10.30
C PRO A 66 9.74 -7.19 -9.91
N VAL A 67 9.68 -6.25 -8.96
CA VAL A 67 8.45 -5.65 -8.44
C VAL A 67 7.55 -5.12 -9.56
N LYS A 68 8.15 -4.53 -10.60
CA LYS A 68 7.45 -4.02 -11.79
C LYS A 68 6.78 -5.10 -12.63
N LYS A 69 7.19 -6.37 -12.52
CA LYS A 69 6.55 -7.51 -13.19
C LYS A 69 5.41 -8.13 -12.37
N GLN A 70 5.23 -7.70 -11.12
CA GLN A 70 4.09 -8.14 -10.30
C GLN A 70 2.78 -7.52 -10.81
N LYS A 71 1.64 -8.09 -10.43
CA LYS A 71 0.33 -7.45 -10.69
C LYS A 71 0.23 -6.14 -9.90
N SER A 72 -0.45 -5.13 -10.44
CA SER A 72 -0.57 -3.79 -9.83
C SER A 72 -0.96 -3.84 -8.35
N ALA A 73 -2.02 -4.57 -8.01
CA ALA A 73 -2.46 -4.72 -6.63
C ALA A 73 -1.38 -5.27 -5.69
N LEU A 74 -0.67 -6.32 -6.10
CA LEU A 74 0.42 -6.89 -5.28
C LEU A 74 1.60 -5.94 -5.17
N ARG A 75 2.02 -5.34 -6.29
CA ARG A 75 3.11 -4.36 -6.34
C ARG A 75 2.85 -3.20 -5.40
N ASN A 76 1.67 -2.60 -5.47
CA ASN A 76 1.32 -1.44 -4.67
C ASN A 76 1.09 -1.81 -3.20
N LEU A 77 0.58 -3.02 -2.90
CA LEU A 77 0.49 -3.52 -1.54
C LEU A 77 1.88 -3.70 -0.90
N LEU A 78 2.84 -4.27 -1.64
CA LEU A 78 4.22 -4.43 -1.17
C LEU A 78 4.90 -3.08 -0.95
N ARG A 79 4.79 -2.15 -1.91
CA ARG A 79 5.32 -0.78 -1.78
C ARG A 79 4.73 -0.08 -0.56
N LEU A 80 3.42 -0.15 -0.39
CA LEU A 80 2.71 0.41 0.75
C LEU A 80 3.17 -0.22 2.08
N SER A 81 3.41 -1.53 2.11
CA SER A 81 3.87 -2.22 3.32
C SER A 81 5.28 -1.79 3.72
N VAL A 82 6.20 -1.77 2.77
CA VAL A 82 7.60 -1.34 2.98
C VAL A 82 7.65 0.13 3.38
N TYR A 83 6.84 1.00 2.75
CA TYR A 83 6.75 2.40 3.14
C TYR A 83 6.35 2.54 4.62
N GLN A 84 5.33 1.80 5.06
CA GLN A 84 4.89 1.85 6.46
C GLN A 84 5.98 1.34 7.41
N LEU A 85 6.68 0.25 7.06
CA LEU A 85 7.76 -0.29 7.89
C LEU A 85 8.92 0.69 8.07
N HIS A 86 9.21 1.52 7.05
CA HIS A 86 10.33 2.46 7.09
C HIS A 86 9.98 3.85 7.61
N HIS A 87 8.71 4.27 7.52
CA HIS A 87 8.33 5.68 7.74
C HIS A 87 7.21 5.87 8.78
N LEU A 88 6.60 4.80 9.31
CA LEU A 88 5.60 4.89 10.37
C LEU A 88 6.10 4.29 11.68
N ASP A 89 6.91 5.05 12.41
CA ASP A 89 7.53 4.63 13.68
C ASP A 89 6.53 4.22 14.77
N ARG A 90 5.28 4.68 14.66
CA ARG A 90 4.22 4.43 15.63
C ARG A 90 3.40 3.16 15.35
N VAL A 91 3.60 2.52 14.21
CA VAL A 91 2.84 1.31 13.83
C VAL A 91 3.74 0.09 13.99
N PRO A 92 3.41 -0.86 14.87
CA PRO A 92 4.21 -2.07 15.04
C PRO A 92 4.34 -2.85 13.72
N SER A 93 5.54 -3.37 13.44
CA SER A 93 5.83 -4.12 12.21
C SER A 93 4.88 -5.30 11.99
N TYR A 94 4.57 -6.06 13.04
CA TYR A 94 3.62 -7.18 12.95
C TYR A 94 2.20 -6.74 12.53
N ALA A 95 1.77 -5.53 12.92
CA ALA A 95 0.45 -5.02 12.57
C ALA A 95 0.39 -4.68 11.08
N ILE A 96 1.47 -4.10 10.54
CA ILE A 96 1.60 -3.81 9.11
C ILE A 96 1.55 -5.12 8.30
N VAL A 97 2.37 -6.11 8.69
CA VAL A 97 2.44 -7.40 7.99
C VAL A 97 1.09 -8.12 8.04
N ASN A 98 0.48 -8.25 9.22
CA ASN A 98 -0.79 -8.94 9.36
C ASN A 98 -1.91 -8.29 8.52
N GLU A 99 -1.97 -6.96 8.48
CA GLU A 99 -2.97 -6.26 7.69
C GLU A 99 -2.71 -6.45 6.18
N SER A 100 -1.45 -6.36 5.74
CA SER A 100 -1.10 -6.60 4.34
C SER A 100 -1.39 -8.03 3.90
N VAL A 101 -1.11 -9.02 4.74
CA VAL A 101 -1.47 -10.43 4.50
C VAL A 101 -2.99 -10.60 4.42
N SER A 102 -3.75 -9.96 5.31
CA SER A 102 -5.22 -9.98 5.28
C SER A 102 -5.78 -9.37 4.00
N ILE A 103 -5.23 -8.24 3.56
CA ILE A 103 -5.63 -7.56 2.32
C ILE A 103 -5.29 -8.45 1.10
N ALA A 104 -4.09 -9.01 1.02
CA ALA A 104 -3.69 -9.92 -0.05
C ALA A 104 -4.58 -11.17 -0.09
N HIS A 105 -4.87 -11.76 1.06
CA HIS A 105 -5.73 -12.94 1.14
C HIS A 105 -7.13 -12.65 0.57
N LYS A 106 -7.72 -11.51 0.94
CA LYS A 106 -9.06 -11.08 0.49
C LYS A 106 -9.11 -10.70 -1.00
N THR A 107 -8.04 -10.13 -1.54
CA THR A 107 -8.06 -9.52 -2.88
C THR A 107 -7.36 -10.33 -3.96
N GLN A 108 -6.44 -11.24 -3.58
CA GLN A 108 -5.56 -11.95 -4.51
C GLN A 108 -5.42 -13.46 -4.20
N GLY A 109 -5.98 -13.93 -3.08
CA GLY A 109 -5.97 -15.34 -2.67
C GLY A 109 -4.75 -15.76 -1.84
N ILE A 110 -4.81 -16.99 -1.34
CA ILE A 110 -3.89 -17.56 -0.32
C ILE A 110 -2.43 -17.60 -0.78
N HIS A 111 -2.17 -17.91 -2.05
CA HIS A 111 -0.80 -18.00 -2.56
C HIS A 111 -0.08 -16.64 -2.50
N ILE A 112 -0.80 -15.56 -2.79
CA ILE A 112 -0.25 -14.21 -2.77
C ILE A 112 -0.07 -13.72 -1.34
N SER A 113 -0.96 -14.07 -0.40
CA SER A 113 -0.78 -13.72 1.00
C SER A 113 0.45 -14.37 1.63
N LYS A 114 0.78 -15.61 1.23
CA LYS A 114 2.03 -16.27 1.65
C LYS A 114 3.28 -15.54 1.14
N LEU A 115 3.26 -15.06 -0.11
CA LEU A 115 4.35 -14.28 -0.66
C LEU A 115 4.53 -12.94 0.08
N VAL A 116 3.42 -12.24 0.35
CA VAL A 116 3.47 -10.96 1.11
C VAL A 116 4.02 -11.15 2.52
N ASN A 117 3.78 -12.29 3.15
CA ASN A 117 4.34 -12.59 4.48
C ASN A 117 5.85 -12.93 4.45
N ALA A 118 6.35 -13.41 3.30
CA ALA A 118 7.73 -13.86 3.16
C ALA A 118 8.70 -12.74 2.74
N VAL A 119 8.18 -11.67 2.15
CA VAL A 119 8.92 -10.47 1.69
C VAL A 119 8.97 -9.45 2.81
#